data_AF-A0A2J0LC58-F1
#
_entry.id   AF-A0A2J0LC58-F1
#
_cell.length_a   1.000
_cell.length_b   1.000
_cell.length_c   1.000
_cell.angle_alpha   90.00
_cell.angle_beta   90.00
_cell.angle_gamma   90.00
#
_symmetry.space_group_name_H-M   'P 1'
#
loop_
_entity.id
_entity.type
_entity.pdbx_description
1 polymer ?
#
loop_
_entity_poly.entity_id
_entity_poly.type
_entity_poly.pdbx_seq_one_letter_code
_entity_poly.pdbx_strand_id
1 'polypeptide(L)'
;MQNIQVLKLSRTKEIIFSAVFTAMAVYAPMVVHYFGGVDAGRKFLPMPFFVLLAGLMLGWRAGLATGLFSPIISYLISGMPMLPILPIIIIQLSFLGLISGIMKSKYNVWLSLTVAIIASWFAMGIAVYFFSSMSMIKFLISAAKDGWVGTAAQLAVLPFLASALRRFLAYGENL
;
A
#
# COMPACT_ATOMS: atom_id res chain seq x y z
N MET A 1 21.75 16.32 4.33
CA MET A 1 20.43 15.71 4.05
C MET A 1 20.66 14.24 3.74
N GLN A 2 20.21 13.31 4.60
CA GLN A 2 20.53 11.89 4.45
C GLN A 2 19.97 11.35 3.12
N ASN A 3 20.84 10.75 2.29
CA ASN A 3 20.47 9.98 1.11
C ASN A 3 19.78 8.69 1.57
N ILE A 4 18.48 8.76 1.86
CA ILE A 4 17.73 7.62 2.39
C ILE A 4 17.41 6.68 1.22
N GLN A 5 18.27 5.70 0.93
CA GLN A 5 18.02 4.64 -0.05
C GLN A 5 17.12 3.53 0.54
N VAL A 6 16.52 2.67 -0.28
CA VAL A 6 15.80 1.44 0.15
C VAL A 6 16.71 0.49 0.94
N LEU A 7 16.14 -0.37 1.80
CA LEU A 7 16.94 -1.36 2.53
C LEU A 7 17.63 -2.30 1.54
N LYS A 8 18.95 -2.48 1.69
CA LYS A 8 19.72 -3.44 0.91
C LYS A 8 19.71 -4.77 1.65
N LEU A 9 18.77 -5.64 1.29
CA LEU A 9 18.66 -6.98 1.87
C LEU A 9 19.14 -8.04 0.89
N SER A 10 19.50 -9.22 1.40
CA SER A 10 19.67 -10.39 0.54
C SER A 10 18.34 -10.75 -0.14
N ARG A 11 18.41 -11.39 -1.30
CA ARG A 11 17.22 -11.76 -2.08
C ARG A 11 16.23 -12.60 -1.26
N THR A 12 16.74 -13.51 -0.43
CA THR A 12 15.91 -14.33 0.47
C THR A 12 15.18 -13.49 1.51
N LYS A 13 15.88 -12.55 2.17
CA LYS A 13 15.27 -11.64 3.15
C LYS A 13 14.21 -10.76 2.48
N GLU A 14 14.49 -10.21 1.30
CA GLU A 14 13.52 -9.38 0.55
C GLU A 14 12.22 -10.13 0.24
N ILE A 15 12.30 -11.39 -0.19
CA ILE A 15 11.13 -12.24 -0.45
C ILE A 15 10.35 -12.50 0.85
N ILE A 16 11.04 -12.87 1.93
CA ILE A 16 10.39 -13.15 3.22
C ILE A 16 9.65 -11.92 3.73
N PHE A 17 10.31 -10.75 3.77
CA PHE A 17 9.66 -9.54 4.24
C PHE A 17 8.53 -9.08 3.31
N SER A 18 8.64 -9.28 1.99
CA SER A 18 7.55 -9.01 1.05
C SER A 18 6.34 -9.90 1.35
N ALA A 19 6.55 -11.19 1.64
CA ALA A 19 5.48 -12.10 2.03
C ALA A 19 4.85 -11.70 3.38
N VAL A 20 5.66 -11.27 4.35
CA VAL A 20 5.17 -10.75 5.64
C VAL A 20 4.32 -9.50 5.45
N PHE A 21 4.77 -8.52 4.65
CA PHE A 21 3.96 -7.34 4.35
C PHE A 21 2.67 -7.68 3.59
N THR A 22 2.73 -8.65 2.69
CA THR A 22 1.53 -9.15 1.99
C THR A 22 0.54 -9.79 2.96
N ALA A 23 1.02 -10.63 3.88
CA ALA A 23 0.20 -11.23 4.92
C ALA A 23 -0.42 -10.18 5.84
N MET A 24 0.35 -9.17 6.27
CA MET A 24 -0.16 -8.04 7.05
C MET A 24 -1.21 -7.24 6.27
N ALA A 25 -0.98 -6.98 4.98
CA ALA A 25 -1.90 -6.27 4.11
C ALA A 25 -3.24 -7.01 3.94
N VAL A 26 -3.22 -8.35 3.96
CA VAL A 26 -4.41 -9.21 3.91
C VAL A 26 -5.11 -9.27 5.28
N TYR A 27 -4.36 -9.42 6.36
CA TYR A 27 -4.92 -9.59 7.71
C TYR A 27 -5.51 -8.30 8.27
N ALA A 28 -4.88 -7.15 8.00
CA ALA A 28 -5.30 -5.87 8.55
C ALA A 28 -6.75 -5.46 8.22
N PRO A 29 -7.27 -5.57 6.98
CA PRO A 29 -8.68 -5.33 6.72
C PRO A 29 -9.60 -6.32 7.46
N MET A 30 -9.19 -7.57 7.67
CA MET A 30 -10.00 -8.53 8.43
C MET A 30 -10.19 -8.09 9.89
N VAL A 31 -9.10 -7.62 10.53
CA VAL A 31 -9.16 -7.07 11.89
C VAL A 31 -10.07 -5.84 11.95
N VAL A 32 -9.91 -4.93 10.99
CA VAL A 32 -10.73 -3.70 10.93
C VAL A 32 -12.21 -4.03 10.70
N HIS A 33 -12.51 -5.01 9.84
CA HIS A 33 -13.89 -5.46 9.62
C HIS A 33 -14.49 -6.13 10.86
N TYR A 34 -13.68 -6.88 11.62
CA TYR A 34 -14.12 -7.54 12.83
C TYR A 34 -14.56 -6.53 13.92
N PHE A 35 -13.79 -5.46 14.12
CA PHE A 35 -14.09 -4.47 15.17
C PHE A 35 -14.98 -3.30 14.72
N GLY A 36 -14.92 -2.91 13.44
CA GLY A 36 -15.56 -1.70 12.92
C GLY A 36 -16.59 -1.94 11.83
N GLY A 37 -16.85 -3.20 11.47
CA GLY A 37 -17.72 -3.55 10.34
C GLY A 37 -17.05 -3.33 8.97
N VAL A 38 -17.77 -3.72 7.91
CA VAL A 38 -17.24 -3.70 6.53
C VAL A 38 -16.83 -2.29 6.07
N ASP A 39 -17.58 -1.26 6.47
CA ASP A 39 -17.28 0.13 6.09
C ASP A 39 -15.98 0.65 6.69
N ALA A 40 -15.54 0.08 7.82
CA ALA A 40 -14.27 0.47 8.44
C ALA A 40 -13.06 0.16 7.54
N GLY A 41 -13.13 -0.88 6.70
CA GLY A 41 -12.06 -1.18 5.75
C GLY A 41 -11.85 -0.07 4.72
N ARG A 42 -12.96 0.49 4.21
CA ARG A 42 -12.95 1.62 3.28
C ARG A 42 -12.52 2.92 3.95
N LYS A 43 -12.85 3.08 5.23
CA LYS A 43 -12.53 4.28 6.00
C LYS A 43 -11.06 4.39 6.41
N PHE A 44 -10.50 3.30 6.93
CA PHE A 44 -9.15 3.30 7.49
C PHE A 44 -8.07 2.87 6.49
N LEU A 45 -8.44 2.30 5.35
CA LEU A 45 -7.52 1.88 4.29
C LEU A 45 -6.30 1.08 4.82
N PRO A 46 -6.53 0.00 5.60
CA PRO A 46 -5.45 -0.74 6.27
C PRO A 46 -4.55 -1.48 5.28
N MET A 47 -5.07 -1.97 4.15
CA MET A 47 -4.28 -2.68 3.14
C MET A 47 -3.28 -1.75 2.41
N PRO A 48 -3.70 -0.58 1.85
CA PRO A 48 -2.76 0.40 1.28
C PRO A 48 -1.60 0.81 2.20
N PHE A 49 -1.83 0.83 3.54
CA PHE A 49 -0.80 1.15 4.52
C PHE A 49 0.40 0.19 4.44
N PHE A 50 0.14 -1.13 4.47
CA PHE A 50 1.20 -2.14 4.39
C PHE A 50 1.85 -2.21 3.00
N VAL A 51 1.08 -1.94 1.94
CA VAL A 51 1.61 -1.84 0.57
C VAL A 51 2.60 -0.67 0.43
N LEU A 52 2.25 0.51 0.97
CA LEU A 52 3.16 1.66 1.01
C LEU A 52 4.40 1.34 1.84
N LEU A 53 4.23 0.73 3.00
CA LEU A 53 5.35 0.39 3.88
C LEU A 53 6.32 -0.59 3.19
N ALA A 54 5.81 -1.59 2.48
CA ALA A 54 6.63 -2.52 1.70
C ALA A 54 7.43 -1.80 0.62
N GLY A 55 6.80 -0.94 -0.18
CA GLY A 55 7.48 -0.15 -1.20
C GLY A 55 8.54 0.78 -0.61
N LEU A 56 8.19 1.52 0.45
CA LEU A 56 9.09 2.42 1.13
C LEU A 56 10.25 1.72 1.83
N MET A 57 10.13 0.48 2.28
CA MET A 57 11.21 -0.21 3.00
C MET A 57 12.06 -1.05 2.08
N LEU A 58 11.43 -1.85 1.22
CA LEU A 58 12.06 -2.91 0.44
C LEU A 58 12.22 -2.55 -1.05
N GLY A 59 11.61 -1.45 -1.50
CA GLY A 59 11.71 -0.98 -2.88
C GLY A 59 10.58 -1.47 -3.79
N TRP A 60 10.71 -1.14 -5.08
CA TRP A 60 9.60 -1.21 -6.03
C TRP A 60 9.12 -2.63 -6.33
N ARG A 61 10.01 -3.63 -6.32
CA ARG A 61 9.66 -5.04 -6.59
C ARG A 61 8.77 -5.60 -5.49
N ALA A 62 9.20 -5.43 -4.25
CA ALA A 62 8.46 -5.81 -3.07
C ALA A 62 7.13 -5.05 -2.96
N GLY A 63 7.14 -3.73 -3.18
CA GLY A 63 5.92 -2.91 -3.18
C GLY A 63 4.90 -3.36 -4.24
N LEU A 64 5.36 -3.57 -5.48
CA LEU A 64 4.51 -4.07 -6.57
C LEU A 64 3.94 -5.45 -6.26
N ALA A 65 4.77 -6.39 -5.81
CA ALA A 65 4.32 -7.73 -5.44
C ALA A 65 3.28 -7.67 -4.32
N THR A 66 3.54 -6.89 -3.27
CA THR A 66 2.61 -6.72 -2.15
C THR A 66 1.29 -6.12 -2.63
N GLY A 67 1.32 -5.09 -3.47
CA GLY A 67 0.12 -4.44 -4.02
C GLY A 67 -0.68 -5.33 -4.97
N LEU A 68 -0.02 -6.20 -5.73
CA LEU A 68 -0.66 -7.15 -6.64
C LEU A 68 -1.31 -8.32 -5.87
N PHE A 69 -0.54 -8.97 -4.99
CA PHE A 69 -0.97 -10.21 -4.35
C PHE A 69 -1.92 -9.99 -3.18
N SER A 70 -1.79 -8.90 -2.42
CA SER A 70 -2.63 -8.67 -1.24
C SER A 70 -4.14 -8.65 -1.54
N PRO A 71 -4.68 -7.91 -2.52
CA PRO A 71 -6.11 -7.94 -2.82
C PRO A 71 -6.58 -9.29 -3.39
N ILE A 72 -5.73 -9.98 -4.17
CA ILE A 72 -6.04 -11.30 -4.72
C ILE A 72 -6.19 -12.33 -3.59
N ILE A 73 -5.20 -12.40 -2.71
CA ILE A 73 -5.21 -13.33 -1.58
C ILE A 73 -6.36 -13.00 -0.62
N SER A 74 -6.58 -11.71 -0.33
CA SER A 74 -7.72 -11.27 0.48
C SER A 74 -9.05 -11.74 -0.10
N TYR A 75 -9.23 -11.60 -1.42
CA TYR A 75 -10.45 -12.05 -2.10
C TYR A 75 -10.63 -13.56 -2.00
N LEU A 76 -9.56 -14.34 -2.21
CA LEU A 76 -9.63 -15.81 -2.11
C LEU A 76 -10.00 -16.29 -0.71
N ILE A 77 -9.60 -15.56 0.35
CA ILE A 77 -9.88 -15.95 1.73
C ILE A 77 -11.24 -15.47 2.22
N SER A 78 -11.63 -14.24 1.86
CA SER A 78 -12.78 -13.54 2.48
C SER A 78 -13.91 -13.18 1.53
N GLY A 79 -13.71 -13.34 0.22
CA GLY A 79 -14.60 -12.80 -0.82
C GLY A 79 -14.51 -11.27 -0.98
N MET A 80 -13.60 -10.59 -0.27
CA MET A 80 -13.38 -9.14 -0.35
C MET A 80 -11.96 -8.82 -0.84
N PRO A 81 -11.78 -7.82 -1.74
CA PRO A 81 -12.80 -6.97 -2.35
C PRO A 81 -13.71 -7.72 -3.33
N MET A 82 -14.98 -7.30 -3.47
CA MET A 82 -15.91 -7.93 -4.41
C MET A 82 -15.38 -7.90 -5.86
N LEU A 83 -15.67 -8.95 -6.64
CA LEU A 83 -15.17 -9.10 -8.02
C LEU A 83 -15.29 -7.85 -8.92
N PRO A 84 -16.38 -7.06 -8.89
CA PRO A 84 -16.49 -5.89 -9.76
C PRO A 84 -15.47 -4.78 -9.46
N ILE A 85 -15.01 -4.69 -8.20
CA ILE A 85 -14.03 -3.68 -7.77
C ILE A 85 -12.62 -4.26 -7.62
N LEU A 86 -12.49 -5.58 -7.56
CA LEU A 86 -11.20 -6.27 -7.42
C LEU A 86 -10.13 -5.81 -8.43
N PRO A 87 -10.37 -5.75 -9.76
CA PRO A 87 -9.35 -5.28 -10.70
C PRO A 87 -8.95 -3.82 -10.47
N ILE A 88 -9.89 -2.98 -10.02
CA ILE A 88 -9.63 -1.58 -9.69
C ILE A 88 -8.67 -1.47 -8.50
N ILE A 89 -8.92 -2.24 -7.44
CA ILE A 89 -8.08 -2.26 -6.23
C ILE A 89 -6.71 -2.88 -6.52
N ILE A 90 -6.63 -3.95 -7.33
CA ILE A 90 -5.36 -4.55 -7.76
C ILE A 90 -4.49 -3.49 -8.45
N ILE A 91 -5.04 -2.76 -9.43
CA ILE A 91 -4.31 -1.76 -10.19
C ILE A 91 -3.87 -0.60 -9.29
N GLN A 92 -4.79 -0.07 -8.47
CA GLN A 92 -4.49 0.99 -7.52
C GLN A 92 -3.33 0.62 -6.57
N LEU A 93 -3.41 -0.53 -5.91
CA LEU A 93 -2.41 -0.97 -4.94
C LEU A 93 -1.07 -1.33 -5.59
N SER A 94 -1.10 -1.94 -6.77
CA SER A 94 0.10 -2.24 -7.54
C SER A 94 0.88 -0.96 -7.88
N PHE A 95 0.19 0.08 -8.35
CA PHE A 95 0.80 1.40 -8.59
C PHE A 95 1.27 2.07 -7.30
N LEU A 96 0.49 1.97 -6.23
CA LEU A 96 0.85 2.53 -4.93
C LEU A 96 2.19 1.96 -4.40
N GLY A 97 2.34 0.63 -4.42
CA GLY A 97 3.55 -0.05 -3.99
C GLY A 97 4.73 0.17 -4.93
N LEU A 98 4.49 0.14 -6.24
CA LEU A 98 5.52 0.39 -7.26
C LEU A 98 6.10 1.79 -7.15
N ILE A 99 5.25 2.82 -7.17
CA ILE A 99 5.67 4.22 -7.20
C ILE A 99 6.32 4.61 -5.87
N SER A 100 5.80 4.15 -4.73
CA SER A 100 6.44 4.42 -3.43
C SER A 100 7.87 3.87 -3.37
N GLY A 101 8.10 2.65 -3.89
CA GLY A 101 9.43 2.06 -3.96
C GLY A 101 10.38 2.75 -4.94
N ILE A 102 9.90 3.13 -6.13
CA ILE A 102 10.70 3.89 -7.11
C ILE A 102 11.09 5.24 -6.52
N MET A 103 10.12 6.00 -6.01
CA MET A 103 10.35 7.34 -5.48
C MET A 103 11.27 7.33 -4.27
N LYS A 104 11.12 6.34 -3.38
CA LYS A 104 11.97 6.23 -2.20
C LYS A 104 13.44 6.04 -2.52
N SER A 105 13.78 5.48 -3.69
CA SER A 105 15.18 5.31 -4.11
C SER A 105 15.91 6.63 -4.40
N LYS A 106 15.16 7.68 -4.74
CA LYS A 106 15.70 9.00 -5.16
C LYS A 106 15.31 10.14 -4.23
N TYR A 107 14.20 10.01 -3.51
CA TYR A 107 13.59 11.11 -2.77
C TYR A 107 13.34 10.77 -1.29
N ASN A 108 13.04 11.80 -0.49
CA ASN A 108 12.67 11.63 0.91
C ASN A 108 11.32 10.90 1.08
N VAL A 109 11.05 10.39 2.27
CA VAL A 109 9.86 9.57 2.54
C VAL A 109 8.55 10.33 2.31
N TRP A 110 8.51 11.62 2.67
CA TRP A 110 7.32 12.47 2.53
C TRP A 110 6.93 12.64 1.06
N LEU A 111 7.89 13.04 0.21
CA LEU A 111 7.65 13.20 -1.22
C LEU A 111 7.28 11.87 -1.88
N SER A 112 7.97 10.78 -1.48
CA SER A 112 7.69 9.44 -2.01
C SER A 112 6.26 8.97 -1.72
N LEU A 113 5.79 9.20 -0.48
CA LEU A 113 4.44 8.87 -0.06
C LEU A 113 3.40 9.68 -0.84
N THR A 114 3.54 11.00 -0.88
CA THR A 114 2.56 11.89 -1.51
C THR A 114 2.42 11.57 -3.01
N VAL A 115 3.53 11.39 -3.71
CA VAL A 115 3.50 11.04 -5.14
C VAL A 115 2.91 9.66 -5.37
N ALA A 116 3.22 8.67 -4.53
CA ALA A 116 2.64 7.33 -4.64
C ALA A 116 1.12 7.34 -4.44
N ILE A 117 0.63 8.05 -3.42
CA ILE A 117 -0.81 8.20 -3.18
C ILE A 117 -1.47 8.81 -4.40
N ILE A 118 -1.00 9.98 -4.86
CA ILE A 118 -1.58 10.67 -6.04
C ILE A 118 -1.57 9.75 -7.29
N ALA A 119 -0.44 9.12 -7.58
CA ALA A 119 -0.31 8.22 -8.74
C ALA A 119 -1.27 7.03 -8.65
N SER A 120 -1.50 6.49 -7.44
CA SER A 120 -2.46 5.40 -7.24
C SER A 120 -3.91 5.84 -7.51
N TRP A 121 -4.27 7.09 -7.19
CA TRP A 121 -5.60 7.64 -7.49
C TRP A 121 -5.82 7.79 -9.00
N PHE A 122 -4.79 8.23 -9.73
CA PHE A 122 -4.84 8.26 -11.20
C PHE A 122 -5.00 6.85 -11.79
N ALA A 123 -4.21 5.88 -11.29
CA ALA A 123 -4.32 4.49 -11.71
C ALA A 123 -5.72 3.90 -11.40
N MET A 124 -6.29 4.23 -10.24
CA MET A 124 -7.65 3.84 -9.88
C MET A 124 -8.67 4.44 -10.85
N GLY A 125 -8.53 5.71 -11.21
CA GLY A 125 -9.40 6.38 -12.17
C GLY A 125 -9.39 5.72 -13.55
N ILE A 126 -8.18 5.43 -14.06
CA ILE A 126 -8.00 4.68 -15.32
C ILE A 126 -8.64 3.29 -15.20
N ALA A 127 -8.42 2.59 -14.09
CA ALA A 127 -9.01 1.28 -13.88
C ALA A 127 -10.54 1.31 -13.85
N VAL A 128 -11.15 2.33 -13.21
CA VAL A 128 -12.61 2.49 -13.22
C VAL A 128 -13.12 2.67 -14.64
N TYR A 129 -12.44 3.48 -15.46
CA TYR A 129 -12.83 3.71 -16.86
C TYR A 129 -12.84 2.42 -17.70
N PHE A 130 -11.87 1.52 -17.50
CA PHE A 130 -11.75 0.29 -18.28
C PHE A 130 -12.53 -0.91 -17.71
N PHE A 131 -12.67 -1.01 -16.38
CA PHE A 131 -13.16 -2.20 -15.71
C PHE A 131 -14.52 -2.02 -15.02
N SER A 132 -15.14 -0.84 -15.10
CA SER A 132 -16.42 -0.56 -14.46
C SER A 132 -17.35 0.26 -15.34
N SER A 133 -18.65 0.04 -15.18
CA SER A 133 -19.70 0.89 -15.76
C SER A 133 -19.98 2.15 -14.93
N MET A 134 -19.34 2.29 -13.77
CA MET A 134 -19.51 3.44 -12.89
C MET A 134 -18.83 4.69 -13.46
N SER A 135 -19.39 5.86 -13.16
CA SER A 135 -18.72 7.13 -13.44
C SER A 135 -17.40 7.23 -12.68
N MET A 136 -16.30 7.33 -13.41
CA MET A 136 -14.94 7.55 -12.87
C MET A 136 -14.90 8.66 -11.83
N ILE A 137 -15.48 9.82 -12.14
CA ILE A 137 -15.49 10.99 -11.24
C ILE A 137 -16.27 10.68 -9.95
N LYS A 138 -17.48 10.10 -10.07
CA LYS A 138 -18.28 9.76 -8.88
C LYS A 138 -17.58 8.73 -8.00
N PHE A 139 -16.95 7.72 -8.61
CA PHE A 139 -16.21 6.70 -7.88
C PHE A 139 -15.01 7.29 -7.13
N LEU A 140 -14.19 8.12 -7.80
CA LEU A 140 -13.04 8.79 -7.18
C LEU A 140 -13.47 9.70 -6.02
N ILE A 141 -14.52 10.50 -6.21
CA ILE A 141 -15.04 11.38 -5.14
C ILE A 141 -15.53 10.55 -3.95
N SER A 142 -16.27 9.46 -4.18
CA SER A 142 -16.74 8.58 -3.11
C SER A 142 -15.56 7.95 -2.37
N ALA A 143 -14.62 7.35 -3.09
CA ALA A 143 -13.48 6.69 -2.48
C ALA A 143 -12.60 7.68 -1.68
N ALA A 144 -12.42 8.92 -2.18
CA ALA A 144 -11.70 9.96 -1.45
C ALA A 144 -12.44 10.40 -0.18
N LYS A 145 -13.78 10.55 -0.27
CA LYS A 145 -14.63 10.88 0.89
C LYS A 145 -14.70 9.77 1.93
N ASP A 146 -14.61 8.51 1.53
CA ASP A 146 -14.62 7.40 2.47
C ASP A 146 -13.25 7.22 3.12
N GLY A 147 -12.19 7.23 2.31
CA GLY A 147 -10.84 6.84 2.71
C GLY A 147 -9.95 7.94 3.28
N TRP A 148 -10.43 9.19 3.40
CA TRP A 148 -9.56 10.31 3.83
C TRP A 148 -8.91 10.08 5.20
N VAL A 149 -9.59 9.40 6.12
CA VAL A 149 -9.05 9.08 7.46
C VAL A 149 -7.83 8.17 7.32
N GLY A 150 -7.96 7.10 6.54
CA GLY A 150 -6.85 6.19 6.25
C GLY A 150 -5.69 6.88 5.53
N THR A 151 -5.98 7.71 4.53
CA THR A 151 -4.95 8.47 3.81
C THR A 151 -4.22 9.46 4.71
N ALA A 152 -4.94 10.16 5.59
CA ALA A 152 -4.35 11.06 6.58
C ALA A 152 -3.44 10.28 7.57
N ALA A 153 -3.91 9.12 8.05
CA ALA A 153 -3.12 8.25 8.92
C ALA A 153 -1.84 7.75 8.23
N GLN A 154 -1.92 7.38 6.94
CA GLN A 154 -0.74 6.99 6.15
C GLN A 154 0.30 8.12 6.09
N LEU A 155 -0.12 9.34 5.78
CA LEU A 155 0.77 10.51 5.72
C LEU A 155 1.36 10.87 7.09
N ALA A 156 0.57 10.71 8.16
CA ALA A 156 1.00 11.03 9.51
C ALA A 156 1.93 9.96 10.10
N VAL A 157 1.69 8.68 9.86
CA VAL A 157 2.36 7.57 10.57
C VAL A 157 3.51 6.96 9.78
N LEU A 158 3.34 6.72 8.47
CA LEU A 158 4.33 5.99 7.67
C LEU A 158 5.72 6.64 7.62
N PRO A 159 5.88 7.99 7.57
CA PRO A 159 7.21 8.61 7.59
C PRO A 159 8.03 8.22 8.83
N PHE A 160 7.40 8.25 10.00
CA PHE A 160 8.04 7.92 11.27
C PHE A 160 8.28 6.42 11.40
N LEU A 161 7.27 5.61 11.09
CA LEU A 161 7.36 4.15 11.17
C LEU A 161 8.45 3.60 10.25
N ALA A 162 8.48 4.03 8.98
CA ALA A 162 9.51 3.61 8.03
C ALA A 162 10.90 4.02 8.49
N SER A 163 11.05 5.22 9.08
CA SER A 163 12.33 5.70 9.60
C SER A 163 12.79 4.91 10.83
N ALA A 164 11.89 4.58 11.75
CA ALA A 164 12.17 3.79 12.95
C ALA A 164 12.56 2.35 12.60
N LEU A 165 11.77 1.67 11.76
CA LEU A 165 12.04 0.29 11.34
C LEU A 165 13.37 0.16 10.59
N ARG A 166 13.72 1.15 9.76
CA ARG A 166 15.01 1.15 9.06
C ARG A 166 16.19 1.28 10.00
N ARG A 167 16.08 2.13 11.03
CA ARG A 167 17.15 2.26 12.05
C ARG A 167 17.34 0.94 12.79
N PHE A 168 16.25 0.27 13.16
CA PHE A 168 16.30 -1.02 13.84
C PHE A 168 16.93 -2.12 12.98
N LEU A 169 16.50 -2.26 11.72
CA LEU A 169 17.02 -3.29 10.81
C LEU A 169 18.47 -3.02 10.38
N ALA A 170 18.88 -1.76 10.21
CA ALA A 170 20.27 -1.42 9.91
C ALA A 170 21.21 -1.69 11.11
N TYR A 171 20.69 -1.62 12.34
CA TYR A 171 21.47 -1.96 13.53
C TYR A 171 21.74 -3.47 13.62
N GLY A 172 20.77 -4.29 13.20
CA GLY A 172 20.89 -5.75 13.21
C GLY A 172 21.77 -6.35 12.10
N GLU A 173 22.19 -5.58 11.10
CA GLU A 173 23.19 -6.03 10.09
C GLU A 173 24.63 -5.62 10.44
N ASN A 174 24.82 -4.80 11.49
CA ASN A 174 26.14 -4.40 12.00
C ASN A 174 26.60 -5.25 13.21
N LEU A 175 25.84 -6.29 13.56
CA LEU A 175 26.19 -7.34 14.53
C LEU A 175 26.49 -8.63 13.77
#